data_AF-A0A1Z4BR53-F1
#
_entry.id   AF-A0A1Z4BR53-F1
#
_cell.length_a   1.000
_cell.length_b   1.000
_cell.length_c   1.000
_cell.angle_alpha   90.00
_cell.angle_beta   90.00
_cell.angle_gamma   90.00
#
_symmetry.space_group_name_H-M   'P 1'
#
loop_
_entity.id
_entity.type
_entity.pdbx_description
1 polymer ?
#
loop_
_entity_poly.entity_id
_entity_poly.type
_entity_poly.pdbx_seq_one_letter_code
_entity_poly.pdbx_strand_id
1 'polypeptide(L)'
;MKYFISFILTLLLAGCNLFQGKQPAGESVAVEEKQEETFVPEQKELYVINPTTEIYSAPDTTAKLNLKCELGELVELEAESKHFYKIKSPTDCYLLKENMGTYNEIPLTKEILEAVQELEEDENEFDISKEGKNLSDYFTISLISKQEYQKELKNRVDFRTPIKNFTYKEGVLYINHQAYEVEKENIEWSNCEKVWWIAPLQRYLAYITYQGDVAYGFFILIEKDTKETMKLGQEPFLSPDFKYLFCTTNPTYMNYTKISLYNVQKDSIPLIEMVAQTEINYWMPYHTKETPLFFSSNGNIYASFNVEGLFWKGKKDVKLNDQRKYIKIGIRNQ
;
A
#
# COMPACT_ATOMS: atom_id res chain seq x y z
N MET A 1 -13.89 -12.00 -7.88
CA MET A 1 -13.03 -12.68 -8.89
C MET A 1 -13.80 -13.47 -9.98
N LYS A 2 -15.03 -13.07 -10.35
CA LYS A 2 -15.74 -13.59 -11.54
C LYS A 2 -15.83 -12.56 -12.69
N TYR A 3 -15.63 -11.27 -12.39
CA TYR A 3 -15.83 -10.18 -13.35
C TYR A 3 -14.57 -9.82 -14.16
N PHE A 4 -13.37 -10.11 -13.64
CA PHE A 4 -12.11 -9.82 -14.35
C PHE A 4 -11.87 -10.70 -15.60
N ILE A 5 -12.30 -11.97 -15.54
CA ILE A 5 -12.20 -12.88 -16.70
C ILE A 5 -13.24 -12.51 -17.77
N SER A 6 -14.39 -11.95 -17.37
CA SER A 6 -15.43 -11.55 -18.32
C SER A 6 -15.08 -10.29 -19.12
N PHE A 7 -14.32 -9.36 -18.52
CA PHE A 7 -13.99 -8.08 -19.17
C PHE A 7 -12.97 -8.25 -20.32
N ILE A 8 -12.04 -9.21 -20.17
CA ILE A 8 -11.07 -9.58 -21.22
C ILE A 8 -11.78 -10.29 -22.39
N LEU A 9 -12.85 -11.04 -22.12
CA LEU A 9 -13.58 -11.82 -23.12
C LEU A 9 -14.45 -10.96 -24.06
N THR A 10 -14.99 -9.83 -23.58
CA THR A 10 -15.88 -8.97 -24.39
C THR A 10 -15.16 -8.00 -25.31
N LEU A 11 -13.92 -7.61 -25.00
CA LEU A 11 -13.16 -6.66 -25.84
C LEU A 11 -12.50 -7.32 -27.06
N LEU A 12 -12.20 -8.62 -27.01
CA LEU A 12 -11.54 -9.35 -28.11
C LEU A 12 -12.47 -9.74 -29.26
N LEU A 13 -13.79 -9.68 -29.09
CA LEU A 13 -14.76 -10.08 -30.14
C LEU A 13 -15.19 -8.91 -31.07
N ALA A 14 -14.86 -7.66 -30.75
CA ALA A 14 -15.27 -6.48 -31.53
C ALA A 14 -14.17 -5.89 -32.44
N GLY A 15 -12.96 -6.47 -32.46
CA GLY A 15 -11.81 -5.91 -33.18
C GLY A 15 -11.50 -6.48 -34.57
N CYS A 16 -12.32 -7.39 -35.10
CA CYS A 16 -12.09 -7.96 -36.44
C CYS A 16 -12.86 -7.19 -37.52
N ASN A 17 -12.10 -6.72 -38.52
CA ASN A 17 -12.49 -6.00 -39.74
C ASN A 17 -12.53 -4.47 -39.61
N LEU A 18 -11.41 -3.80 -39.91
CA LEU A 18 -11.34 -2.80 -40.98
C LEU A 18 -9.89 -2.33 -41.19
N PHE A 19 -9.52 -2.08 -42.45
CA PHE A 19 -8.27 -1.52 -42.99
C PHE A 19 -7.22 -2.49 -43.56
N GLN A 20 -7.55 -2.99 -44.75
CA GLN A 20 -6.58 -3.14 -45.85
C GLN A 20 -6.54 -1.82 -46.65
N GLY A 21 -5.34 -1.26 -46.88
CA GLY A 21 -5.08 -0.41 -48.04
C GLY A 21 -4.17 0.81 -47.84
N LYS A 22 -2.98 0.72 -48.48
CA LYS A 22 -2.08 1.78 -48.99
C LYS A 22 -1.02 2.39 -48.04
N GLN A 23 0.23 1.98 -48.29
CA GLN A 23 1.45 2.81 -48.16
C GLN A 23 1.45 3.95 -49.21
N PRO A 24 2.16 5.06 -48.96
CA PRO A 24 3.54 5.17 -49.44
C PRO A 24 4.56 5.85 -48.50
N ALA A 25 5.78 5.31 -48.57
CA ALA A 25 7.12 5.93 -48.56
C ALA A 25 7.44 7.16 -47.69
N GLY A 26 8.48 6.98 -46.85
CA GLY A 26 9.50 8.01 -46.65
C GLY A 26 9.78 8.37 -45.19
N GLU A 27 10.42 7.49 -44.43
CA GLU A 27 11.36 7.86 -43.37
C GLU A 27 12.18 6.63 -43.00
N SER A 28 13.49 6.81 -42.82
CA SER A 28 14.42 5.75 -42.45
C SER A 28 14.09 5.26 -41.05
N VAL A 29 13.17 4.30 -40.95
CA VAL A 29 13.01 3.45 -39.79
C VAL A 29 14.32 2.70 -39.65
N ALA A 30 15.07 2.98 -38.58
CA ALA A 30 16.08 2.06 -38.12
C ALA A 30 15.36 0.72 -37.91
N VAL A 31 15.56 -0.21 -38.83
CA VAL A 31 15.08 -1.58 -38.69
C VAL A 31 15.87 -2.14 -37.52
N GLU A 32 15.29 -2.09 -36.33
CA GLU A 32 15.77 -2.92 -35.22
C GLU A 32 15.77 -4.35 -35.76
N GLU A 33 16.96 -4.93 -35.89
CA GLU A 33 17.12 -6.29 -36.35
C GLU A 33 16.21 -7.19 -35.53
N LYS A 34 15.36 -7.94 -36.21
CA LYS A 34 14.57 -9.00 -35.60
C LYS A 34 15.55 -9.96 -34.92
N GLN A 35 15.73 -9.81 -33.61
CA GLN A 35 16.70 -10.62 -32.88
C GLN A 35 16.18 -12.06 -32.90
N GLU A 36 16.95 -12.94 -33.55
CA GLU A 36 16.59 -14.35 -33.66
C GLU A 36 16.84 -15.02 -32.30
N GLU A 37 15.79 -15.09 -31.49
CA GLU A 37 15.83 -15.69 -30.16
C GLU A 37 15.62 -17.21 -30.26
N THR A 38 16.61 -17.98 -29.83
CA THR A 38 16.48 -19.44 -29.70
C THR A 38 16.12 -19.78 -28.26
N PHE A 39 14.96 -20.40 -28.06
CA PHE A 39 14.47 -20.77 -26.73
C PHE A 39 14.90 -22.19 -26.34
N VAL A 40 15.41 -22.32 -25.12
CA VAL A 40 15.71 -23.59 -24.47
C VAL A 40 14.68 -23.81 -23.36
N PRO A 41 13.96 -24.95 -23.34
CA PRO A 41 13.03 -25.26 -22.26
C PRO A 41 13.71 -25.22 -20.88
N GLU A 42 13.14 -24.48 -19.96
CA GLU A 42 13.65 -24.34 -18.59
C GLU A 42 12.48 -24.07 -17.65
N GLN A 43 12.36 -24.90 -16.61
CA GLN A 43 11.31 -24.77 -15.60
C GLN A 43 11.92 -24.30 -14.28
N LYS A 44 11.74 -23.01 -13.99
CA LYS A 44 12.08 -22.38 -12.70
C LYS A 44 11.08 -21.27 -12.40
N GLU A 45 11.16 -20.74 -11.18
CA GLU A 45 10.38 -19.58 -10.77
C GLU A 45 11.31 -18.42 -10.47
N LEU A 46 10.96 -17.22 -10.95
CA LEU A 46 11.68 -15.99 -10.68
C LEU A 46 10.69 -14.89 -10.26
N TYR A 47 11.22 -13.89 -9.58
CA TYR A 47 10.48 -12.69 -9.19
C TYR A 47 10.73 -11.57 -10.18
N VAL A 48 9.71 -10.75 -10.40
CA VAL A 48 9.85 -9.46 -11.06
C VAL A 48 10.64 -8.52 -10.14
N ILE A 49 11.79 -8.03 -10.61
CA ILE A 49 12.69 -7.16 -9.85
C ILE A 49 12.71 -5.71 -10.37
N ASN A 50 12.02 -5.43 -11.48
CA ASN A 50 11.88 -4.08 -12.01
C ASN A 50 10.40 -3.65 -11.96
N PRO A 51 10.04 -2.54 -11.28
CA PRO A 51 8.64 -2.10 -11.15
C PRO A 51 8.02 -1.65 -12.48
N THR A 52 8.81 -1.39 -13.52
CA THR A 52 8.31 -1.00 -14.85
C THR A 52 8.34 -2.17 -15.83
N THR A 53 8.27 -3.40 -15.34
CA THR A 53 8.31 -4.60 -16.18
C THR A 53 7.07 -4.69 -17.07
N GLU A 54 7.31 -4.75 -18.37
CA GLU A 54 6.29 -4.94 -19.41
C GLU A 54 6.21 -6.40 -19.82
N ILE A 55 5.02 -6.84 -20.21
CA ILE A 55 4.78 -8.17 -20.82
C ILE A 55 4.70 -8.03 -22.34
N TYR A 56 5.36 -8.93 -23.05
CA TYR A 56 5.40 -8.96 -24.51
C TYR A 56 4.70 -10.21 -25.08
N SER A 57 4.05 -10.05 -26.23
CA SER A 57 3.37 -11.13 -26.98
C SER A 57 4.29 -11.92 -27.92
N ALA A 58 5.47 -11.36 -28.18
CA ALA A 58 6.56 -11.98 -28.93
C ALA A 58 7.87 -11.60 -28.21
N PRO A 59 8.99 -12.31 -28.45
CA PRO A 59 10.30 -11.93 -27.92
C PRO A 59 10.85 -10.70 -28.66
N ASP A 60 10.14 -9.59 -28.55
CA ASP A 60 10.32 -8.34 -29.27
C ASP A 60 9.83 -7.19 -28.38
N THR A 61 10.70 -6.23 -28.09
CA THR A 61 10.40 -5.09 -27.21
C THR A 61 9.33 -4.14 -27.75
N THR A 62 8.98 -4.25 -29.04
CA THR A 62 7.89 -3.51 -29.66
C THR A 62 6.52 -4.18 -29.48
N ALA A 63 6.50 -5.49 -29.19
CA ALA A 63 5.28 -6.31 -29.11
C ALA A 63 4.60 -6.28 -27.73
N LYS A 64 4.53 -5.08 -27.12
CA LYS A 64 4.00 -4.86 -25.76
C LYS A 64 2.51 -5.18 -25.67
N LEU A 65 2.13 -5.86 -24.59
CA LEU A 65 0.73 -6.16 -24.28
C LEU A 65 0.05 -5.08 -23.42
N ASN A 66 0.78 -4.04 -22.99
CA ASN A 66 0.33 -3.02 -22.02
C ASN A 66 -0.26 -3.65 -20.74
N LEU A 67 0.29 -4.78 -20.34
CA LEU A 67 0.03 -5.45 -19.07
C LEU A 67 1.22 -5.21 -18.16
N LYS A 68 0.95 -4.85 -16.91
CA LYS A 68 1.98 -4.62 -15.90
C LYS A 68 2.10 -5.83 -14.98
N CYS A 69 3.33 -6.15 -14.61
CA CYS A 69 3.60 -7.02 -13.48
C CYS A 69 3.81 -6.17 -12.22
N GLU A 70 3.41 -6.75 -11.09
CA GLU A 70 3.68 -6.19 -9.77
C GLU A 70 5.15 -6.40 -9.38
N LEU A 71 5.74 -5.44 -8.64
CA LEU A 71 7.10 -5.64 -8.12
C LEU A 71 7.11 -6.81 -7.14
N GLY A 72 7.98 -7.79 -7.39
CA GLY A 72 8.06 -9.03 -6.64
C GLY A 72 7.06 -10.09 -7.06
N GLU A 73 6.29 -9.92 -8.14
CA GLU A 73 5.41 -10.99 -8.64
C GLU A 73 6.22 -12.26 -8.96
N LEU A 74 5.74 -13.41 -8.48
CA LEU A 74 6.34 -14.72 -8.79
C LEU A 74 5.84 -15.23 -10.14
N VAL A 75 6.78 -15.50 -11.03
CA VAL A 75 6.53 -15.92 -12.41
C VAL A 75 7.14 -17.30 -12.66
N GLU A 76 6.31 -18.22 -13.15
CA GLU A 76 6.72 -19.55 -13.61
C GLU A 76 7.23 -19.48 -15.04
N LEU A 77 8.44 -19.98 -15.30
CA LEU A 77 9.06 -19.98 -16.62
C LEU A 77 8.79 -21.30 -17.37
N GLU A 78 8.67 -21.20 -18.69
CA GLU A 78 8.55 -22.33 -19.62
C GLU A 78 9.85 -22.55 -20.40
N ALA A 79 10.51 -21.47 -20.81
CA ALA A 79 11.74 -21.49 -21.56
C ALA A 79 12.52 -20.19 -21.38
N GLU A 80 13.82 -20.22 -21.66
CA GLU A 80 14.67 -19.04 -21.71
C GLU A 80 15.40 -18.93 -23.06
N SER A 81 15.66 -17.69 -23.47
CA SER A 81 16.51 -17.36 -24.60
C SER A 81 17.66 -16.48 -24.13
N LYS A 82 18.31 -15.75 -25.06
CA LYS A 82 19.42 -14.87 -24.71
C LYS A 82 18.93 -13.67 -23.88
N HIS A 83 17.82 -13.04 -24.27
CA HIS A 83 17.33 -11.83 -23.59
C HIS A 83 15.93 -11.95 -23.02
N PHE A 84 15.18 -13.00 -23.38
CA PHE A 84 13.80 -13.17 -22.92
C PHE A 84 13.62 -14.46 -22.12
N TYR A 85 12.66 -14.41 -21.21
CA TYR A 85 12.00 -15.60 -20.67
C TYR A 85 10.63 -15.75 -21.33
N LYS A 86 10.30 -16.97 -21.74
CA LYS A 86 8.92 -17.35 -22.03
C LYS A 86 8.28 -17.81 -20.72
N ILE A 87 7.15 -17.22 -20.37
CA ILE A 87 6.45 -17.52 -19.12
C ILE A 87 5.27 -18.44 -19.36
N LYS A 88 4.88 -19.18 -18.31
CA LYS A 88 3.75 -20.10 -18.38
C LYS A 88 2.44 -19.33 -18.30
N SER A 89 1.73 -19.24 -19.43
CA SER A 89 0.43 -18.58 -19.56
C SER A 89 -0.45 -19.24 -20.62
N PRO A 90 -1.77 -18.97 -20.67
CA PRO A 90 -2.66 -19.52 -21.70
C PRO A 90 -2.29 -19.11 -23.13
N THR A 91 -1.59 -18.00 -23.28
CA THR A 91 -1.02 -17.47 -24.53
C THR A 91 0.48 -17.31 -24.38
N ASP A 92 1.21 -17.23 -25.47
CA ASP A 92 2.64 -16.93 -25.41
C ASP A 92 2.86 -15.53 -24.83
N CYS A 93 3.59 -15.46 -23.71
CA CYS A 93 3.99 -14.24 -23.06
C CYS A 93 5.49 -14.28 -22.76
N TYR A 94 6.14 -13.14 -22.89
CA TYR A 94 7.58 -12.99 -22.74
C TYR A 94 7.91 -11.83 -21.79
N LEU A 95 9.00 -11.98 -21.05
CA LEU A 95 9.56 -10.97 -20.15
C LEU A 95 11.06 -10.81 -20.43
N LEU A 96 11.60 -9.61 -20.26
CA LEU A 96 13.04 -9.38 -20.35
C LEU A 96 13.77 -10.04 -19.18
N LYS A 97 14.86 -10.78 -19.46
CA LYS A 97 15.63 -11.50 -18.42
C LYS A 97 16.20 -10.57 -17.36
N GLU A 98 16.64 -9.38 -17.75
CA GLU A 98 17.21 -8.37 -16.84
C GLU A 98 16.21 -7.85 -15.80
N ASN A 99 14.91 -7.98 -16.06
CA ASN A 99 13.85 -7.56 -15.16
C ASN A 99 13.41 -8.65 -14.18
N MET A 100 14.03 -9.83 -14.25
CA MET A 100 13.68 -11.00 -13.44
C MET A 100 14.87 -11.43 -12.57
N GLY A 101 14.59 -11.88 -11.36
CA GLY A 101 15.63 -12.33 -10.43
C GLY A 101 15.10 -13.10 -9.23
N THR A 102 15.95 -13.27 -8.24
CA THR A 102 15.63 -13.90 -6.96
C THR A 102 15.11 -12.87 -5.95
N TYR A 103 14.54 -13.35 -4.84
CA TYR A 103 14.00 -12.51 -3.77
C TYR A 103 15.00 -11.48 -3.20
N ASN A 104 16.28 -11.85 -3.18
CA ASN A 104 17.36 -11.00 -2.66
C ASN A 104 17.81 -9.94 -3.68
N GLU A 105 17.49 -10.12 -4.96
CA GLU A 105 17.82 -9.20 -6.04
C GLU A 105 16.74 -8.14 -6.26
N ILE A 106 15.57 -8.26 -5.60
CA ILE A 106 14.54 -7.21 -5.62
C ILE A 106 15.15 -5.91 -5.06
N PRO A 107 15.28 -4.86 -5.90
CA PRO A 107 15.87 -3.61 -5.49
C PRO A 107 14.93 -2.89 -4.54
N LEU A 108 15.51 -2.35 -3.47
CA LEU A 108 14.82 -1.55 -2.47
C LEU A 108 15.63 -0.28 -2.24
N THR A 109 15.88 0.41 -3.36
CA THR A 109 16.57 1.69 -3.34
C THR A 109 15.68 2.73 -2.68
N LYS A 110 16.26 3.89 -2.37
CA LYS A 110 15.50 5.00 -1.81
C LYS A 110 14.34 5.42 -2.71
N GLU A 111 14.56 5.43 -4.02
CA GLU A 111 13.56 5.77 -5.03
C GLU A 111 12.36 4.82 -4.98
N ILE A 112 12.58 3.51 -4.81
CA ILE A 112 11.50 2.53 -4.69
C ILE A 112 10.76 2.68 -3.34
N LEU A 113 11.50 2.90 -2.25
CA LEU A 113 10.91 3.03 -0.92
C LEU A 113 10.11 4.32 -0.75
N GLU A 114 10.48 5.38 -1.46
CA GLU A 114 9.82 6.70 -1.40
C GLU A 114 8.92 6.98 -2.61
N ALA A 115 8.73 6.01 -3.51
CA ALA A 115 7.82 6.13 -4.64
C ALA A 115 6.36 6.17 -4.17
N VAL A 116 5.63 7.18 -4.66
CA VAL A 116 4.24 7.43 -4.30
C VAL A 116 3.33 7.43 -5.52
N GLN A 117 2.05 7.14 -5.28
CA GLN A 117 0.97 7.25 -6.25
C GLN A 117 0.22 8.53 -5.94
N GLU A 118 -0.06 9.32 -6.99
CA GLU A 118 -1.00 10.42 -6.87
C GLU A 118 -2.38 9.87 -6.55
N LEU A 119 -3.00 10.38 -5.48
CA LEU A 119 -4.34 10.00 -5.07
C LEU A 119 -5.34 10.52 -6.12
N GLU A 120 -6.23 9.64 -6.60
CA GLU A 120 -7.29 10.00 -7.54
C GLU A 120 -8.08 11.24 -7.04
N GLU A 121 -8.58 12.05 -7.97
CA GLU A 121 -9.34 13.26 -7.66
C GLU A 121 -10.72 12.95 -7.05
N ASP A 122 -10.74 12.59 -5.78
CA ASP A 122 -11.87 12.96 -4.93
C ASP A 122 -11.59 14.38 -4.40
N GLU A 123 -12.49 15.32 -4.67
CA GLU A 123 -12.31 16.78 -4.52
C GLU A 123 -11.90 17.27 -3.11
N ASN A 124 -11.81 16.39 -2.11
CA ASN A 124 -11.56 16.74 -0.71
C ASN A 124 -10.40 15.97 -0.05
N GLU A 125 -9.62 15.16 -0.78
CA GLU A 125 -8.49 14.44 -0.19
C GLU A 125 -7.16 15.20 -0.34
N PHE A 126 -6.56 15.59 0.78
CA PHE A 126 -5.24 16.21 0.81
C PHE A 126 -4.17 15.18 0.36
N ASP A 127 -3.33 15.58 -0.60
CA ASP A 127 -2.21 14.80 -1.10
C ASP A 127 -0.98 15.70 -1.26
N ILE A 128 0.16 15.30 -0.70
CA ILE A 128 1.42 16.04 -0.82
C ILE A 128 1.89 16.18 -2.27
N SER A 129 1.56 15.21 -3.14
CA SER A 129 1.98 15.23 -4.54
C SER A 129 1.37 16.42 -5.30
N LYS A 130 0.11 16.76 -4.98
CA LYS A 130 -0.63 17.91 -5.54
C LYS A 130 -0.10 19.25 -5.06
N GLU A 131 0.58 19.27 -3.92
CA GLU A 131 1.26 20.45 -3.35
C GLU A 131 2.68 20.65 -3.89
N GLY A 132 3.13 19.82 -4.84
CA GLY A 132 4.50 19.84 -5.36
C GLY A 132 5.56 19.44 -4.33
N LYS A 133 5.15 18.77 -3.25
CA LYS A 133 6.01 18.28 -2.18
C LYS A 133 6.32 16.81 -2.38
N ASN A 134 7.45 16.37 -1.84
CA ASN A 134 7.90 14.99 -1.91
C ASN A 134 7.74 14.30 -0.56
N LEU A 135 7.57 12.97 -0.57
CA LEU A 135 7.56 12.17 0.66
C LEU A 135 8.80 12.44 1.52
N SER A 136 9.95 12.66 0.88
CA SER A 136 11.23 12.93 1.53
C SER A 136 11.31 14.26 2.28
N ASP A 137 10.34 15.16 2.10
CA ASP A 137 10.24 16.41 2.87
C ASP A 137 9.73 16.16 4.28
N TYR A 138 9.00 15.04 4.49
CA TYR A 138 8.34 14.69 5.74
C TYR A 138 8.97 13.46 6.41
N PHE A 139 9.50 12.53 5.62
CA PHE A 139 10.00 11.26 6.11
C PHE A 139 11.43 10.95 5.66
N THR A 140 12.07 10.05 6.39
CA THR A 140 13.25 9.30 5.94
C THR A 140 12.95 7.82 6.02
N ILE A 141 13.03 7.10 4.91
CA ILE A 141 12.77 5.65 4.87
C ILE A 141 14.08 4.92 4.60
N SER A 142 14.40 3.94 5.43
CA SER A 142 15.63 3.16 5.33
C SER A 142 15.41 1.69 5.64
N LEU A 143 16.08 0.82 4.90
CA LEU A 143 16.14 -0.60 5.21
C LEU A 143 16.91 -0.84 6.50
N ILE A 144 16.44 -1.79 7.29
CA ILE A 144 17.11 -2.24 8.51
C ILE A 144 17.17 -3.76 8.56
N SER A 145 18.03 -4.28 9.43
CA SER A 145 18.07 -5.72 9.69
C SER A 145 16.87 -6.17 10.54
N LYS A 146 16.51 -7.46 10.44
CA LYS A 146 15.58 -8.10 11.38
C LYS A 146 16.03 -7.92 12.84
N GLN A 147 17.33 -7.95 13.10
CA GLN A 147 17.88 -7.82 14.45
C GLN A 147 17.63 -6.42 15.01
N GLU A 148 17.79 -5.36 14.21
CA GLU A 148 17.47 -3.98 14.61
C GLU A 148 15.97 -3.82 14.90
N TYR A 149 15.11 -4.32 14.02
CA TYR A 149 13.66 -4.30 14.25
C TYR A 149 13.27 -5.00 15.57
N GLN A 150 13.81 -6.20 15.81
CA GLN A 150 13.51 -6.98 17.03
C GLN A 150 14.08 -6.35 18.30
N LYS A 151 15.20 -5.63 18.20
CA LYS A 151 15.74 -4.84 19.31
C LYS A 151 14.78 -3.71 19.65
N GLU A 152 14.33 -2.94 18.67
CA GLU A 152 13.46 -1.79 18.88
C GLU A 152 12.01 -2.15 19.22
N LEU A 153 11.55 -3.35 18.83
CA LEU A 153 10.25 -3.88 19.23
C LEU A 153 10.08 -3.97 20.76
N LYS A 154 11.19 -4.13 21.50
CA LYS A 154 11.21 -4.12 22.97
C LYS A 154 11.03 -2.72 23.56
N ASN A 155 11.33 -1.68 22.76
CA ASN A 155 11.24 -0.27 23.11
C ASN A 155 9.99 0.40 22.51
N ARG A 156 9.05 -0.39 21.97
CA ARG A 156 7.82 0.14 21.37
C ARG A 156 7.01 0.92 22.40
N VAL A 157 6.37 1.99 21.95
CA VAL A 157 5.44 2.78 22.74
C VAL A 157 4.03 2.64 22.19
N ASP A 158 3.05 2.55 23.10
CA ASP A 158 1.63 2.59 22.77
C ASP A 158 0.92 3.32 23.91
N PHE A 159 0.23 4.41 23.58
CA PHE A 159 -0.45 5.28 24.55
C PHE A 159 -1.96 5.01 24.63
N ARG A 160 -2.44 3.97 23.95
CA ARG A 160 -3.84 3.57 23.93
C ARG A 160 -4.22 2.81 25.20
N THR A 161 -5.12 3.39 25.99
CA THR A 161 -5.73 2.71 27.14
C THR A 161 -7.12 2.19 26.78
N PRO A 162 -7.36 0.87 26.72
CA PRO A 162 -8.67 0.34 26.31
C PRO A 162 -9.80 0.76 27.26
N ILE A 163 -10.91 1.19 26.68
CA ILE A 163 -12.16 1.50 27.40
C ILE A 163 -13.14 0.35 27.17
N LYS A 164 -13.63 -0.25 28.27
CA LYS A 164 -14.55 -1.39 28.21
C LYS A 164 -16.03 -0.98 28.28
N ASN A 165 -16.33 0.12 28.97
CA ASN A 165 -17.70 0.57 29.18
C ASN A 165 -18.10 1.58 28.09
N PHE A 166 -18.40 1.06 26.90
CA PHE A 166 -18.99 1.84 25.83
C PHE A 166 -20.11 1.08 25.14
N THR A 167 -21.06 1.81 24.58
CA THR A 167 -22.09 1.28 23.67
C THR A 167 -22.23 2.20 22.48
N TYR A 168 -22.54 1.63 21.32
CA TYR A 168 -22.78 2.40 20.10
C TYR A 168 -24.19 2.12 19.61
N LYS A 169 -24.97 3.17 19.39
CA LYS A 169 -26.36 3.05 18.92
C LYS A 169 -26.72 4.26 18.07
N GLU A 170 -27.21 4.01 16.86
CA GLU A 170 -27.82 5.02 15.98
C GLU A 170 -26.91 6.26 15.71
N GLY A 171 -25.59 6.03 15.58
CA GLY A 171 -24.62 7.12 15.36
C GLY A 171 -24.16 7.84 16.63
N VAL A 172 -24.52 7.33 17.81
CA VAL A 172 -24.09 7.87 19.10
C VAL A 172 -23.23 6.85 19.82
N LEU A 173 -22.02 7.25 20.16
CA LEU A 173 -21.11 6.50 21.01
C LEU A 173 -21.31 6.96 22.46
N TYR A 174 -21.71 6.05 23.34
CA TYR A 174 -21.82 6.30 24.76
C TYR A 174 -20.57 5.76 25.44
N ILE A 175 -19.77 6.63 26.07
CA ILE A 175 -18.58 6.25 26.83
C ILE A 175 -18.82 6.64 28.28
N ASN A 176 -18.78 5.67 29.21
CA ASN A 176 -19.07 5.92 30.63
C ASN A 176 -20.38 6.71 30.84
N HIS A 177 -21.44 6.36 30.10
CA HIS A 177 -22.76 7.00 30.10
C HIS A 177 -22.82 8.44 29.55
N GLN A 178 -21.73 8.99 29.02
CA GLN A 178 -21.73 10.25 28.29
C GLN A 178 -21.90 9.99 26.79
N ALA A 179 -22.78 10.76 26.14
CA ALA A 179 -23.06 10.65 24.71
C ALA A 179 -22.11 11.51 23.88
N TYR A 180 -21.56 10.92 22.82
CA TYR A 180 -20.70 11.53 21.80
C TYR A 180 -21.31 11.25 20.43
N GLU A 181 -21.65 12.29 19.69
CA GLU A 181 -22.16 12.15 18.32
C GLU A 181 -21.01 11.83 17.38
N VAL A 182 -21.22 10.84 16.52
CA VAL A 182 -20.25 10.39 15.53
C VAL A 182 -20.84 10.62 14.15
N GLU A 183 -20.02 11.13 13.23
CA GLU A 183 -20.44 11.41 11.85
C GLU A 183 -20.98 10.16 11.16
N LYS A 184 -22.09 10.34 10.42
CA LYS A 184 -23.00 9.28 9.98
C LYS A 184 -22.78 8.93 8.52
N GLU A 185 -21.85 8.03 8.23
CA GLU A 185 -21.86 7.29 6.97
C GLU A 185 -22.68 6.00 7.20
N ASN A 186 -23.96 6.03 6.83
CA ASN A 186 -24.90 4.89 6.85
C ASN A 186 -25.10 4.21 8.23
N ILE A 187 -26.01 4.79 9.02
CA ILE A 187 -26.33 4.44 10.42
C ILE A 187 -26.68 2.95 10.61
N GLU A 188 -27.40 2.34 9.66
CA GLU A 188 -28.04 1.03 9.84
C GLU A 188 -27.04 -0.13 9.98
N TRP A 189 -25.84 0.01 9.42
CA TRP A 189 -24.83 -1.06 9.39
C TRP A 189 -23.50 -0.69 10.06
N SER A 190 -23.48 0.44 10.78
CA SER A 190 -22.30 0.88 11.50
C SER A 190 -22.25 0.28 12.92
N ASN A 191 -21.05 -0.03 13.41
CA ASN A 191 -20.81 -0.45 14.79
C ASN A 191 -19.48 0.13 15.29
N CYS A 192 -19.32 0.25 16.60
CA CYS A 192 -18.04 0.56 17.23
C CYS A 192 -17.44 -0.72 17.81
N GLU A 193 -16.28 -1.15 17.32
CA GLU A 193 -15.65 -2.37 17.82
C GLU A 193 -14.79 -2.12 19.06
N LYS A 194 -14.10 -0.98 19.11
CA LYS A 194 -13.10 -0.68 20.14
C LYS A 194 -13.04 0.81 20.42
N VAL A 195 -12.82 1.13 21.69
CA VAL A 195 -12.58 2.50 22.17
C VAL A 195 -11.33 2.50 23.05
N TRP A 196 -10.50 3.51 22.89
CA TRP A 196 -9.33 3.77 23.73
C TRP A 196 -9.34 5.21 24.23
N TRP A 197 -8.71 5.44 25.38
CA TRP A 197 -8.34 6.76 25.87
C TRP A 197 -6.88 7.05 25.54
N ILE A 198 -6.60 8.22 24.94
CA ILE A 198 -5.27 8.71 24.61
C ILE A 198 -4.98 9.92 25.50
N ALA A 199 -4.46 9.67 26.71
CA ALA A 199 -4.27 10.72 27.71
C ALA A 199 -3.47 11.94 27.22
N PRO A 200 -2.36 11.79 26.48
CA PRO A 200 -1.60 12.95 25.99
C PRO A 200 -2.37 13.85 25.01
N LEU A 201 -3.36 13.29 24.30
CA LEU A 201 -4.20 14.04 23.35
C LEU A 201 -5.52 14.51 23.96
N GLN A 202 -5.83 14.08 25.19
CA GLN A 202 -7.13 14.27 25.84
C GLN A 202 -8.34 13.81 24.97
N ARG A 203 -8.12 12.77 24.16
CA ARG A 203 -9.11 12.29 23.18
C ARG A 203 -9.40 10.80 23.38
N TYR A 204 -10.65 10.42 23.15
CA TYR A 204 -10.99 9.03 22.86
C TYR A 204 -10.63 8.71 21.41
N LEU A 205 -10.15 7.50 21.17
CA LEU A 205 -9.99 6.92 19.84
C LEU A 205 -11.03 5.80 19.70
N ALA A 206 -11.94 5.92 18.75
CA ALA A 206 -12.92 4.88 18.44
C ALA A 206 -12.62 4.27 17.07
N TYR A 207 -12.76 2.94 16.96
CA TYR A 207 -12.73 2.24 15.68
C TYR A 207 -14.15 1.87 15.27
N ILE A 208 -14.64 2.54 14.22
CA ILE A 208 -15.98 2.37 13.66
C ILE A 208 -15.88 1.49 12.43
N THR A 209 -16.71 0.46 12.37
CA THR A 209 -16.82 -0.45 11.23
C THR A 209 -18.20 -0.33 10.61
N TYR A 210 -18.24 -0.44 9.29
CA TYR A 210 -19.44 -0.51 8.49
C TYR A 210 -19.55 -1.89 7.84
N GLN A 211 -20.67 -2.58 8.03
CA GLN A 211 -20.95 -3.91 7.47
C GLN A 211 -22.10 -3.85 6.46
N GLY A 212 -21.83 -3.29 5.27
CA GLY A 212 -22.69 -3.39 4.09
C GLY A 212 -22.23 -4.48 3.12
N ASP A 213 -22.44 -4.29 1.81
CA ASP A 213 -21.90 -5.18 0.76
C ASP A 213 -20.35 -5.23 0.75
N VAL A 214 -19.71 -4.20 1.31
CA VAL A 214 -18.27 -4.11 1.55
C VAL A 214 -18.05 -3.77 3.02
N ALA A 215 -17.17 -4.51 3.69
CA ALA A 215 -16.74 -4.18 5.04
C ALA A 215 -15.62 -3.14 4.98
N TYR A 216 -15.86 -1.96 5.57
CA TYR A 216 -14.85 -0.90 5.70
C TYR A 216 -14.86 -0.38 7.14
N GLY A 217 -13.74 0.16 7.61
CA GLY A 217 -13.64 0.74 8.94
C GLY A 217 -12.76 1.98 8.95
N PHE A 218 -13.02 2.87 9.89
CA PHE A 218 -12.28 4.11 10.07
C PHE A 218 -12.12 4.42 11.55
N PHE A 219 -11.15 5.28 11.86
CA PHE A 219 -10.88 5.72 13.21
C PHE A 219 -11.44 7.11 13.43
N ILE A 220 -11.85 7.40 14.66
CA ILE A 220 -12.33 8.73 15.05
C ILE A 220 -11.65 9.12 16.35
N LEU A 221 -11.04 10.30 16.36
CA LEU A 221 -10.63 10.97 17.58
C LEU A 221 -11.77 11.86 18.08
N ILE A 222 -12.10 11.75 19.37
CA ILE A 222 -13.19 12.48 20.01
C ILE A 222 -12.62 13.22 21.21
N GLU A 223 -12.65 14.55 21.19
CA GLU A 223 -12.27 15.39 22.34
C GLU A 223 -13.27 15.17 23.48
N LYS A 224 -12.77 15.04 24.71
CA LYS A 224 -13.58 14.58 25.84
C LYS A 224 -14.65 15.60 26.26
N ASP A 225 -14.31 16.89 26.27
CA ASP A 225 -15.11 17.93 26.88
C ASP A 225 -15.95 18.71 25.83
N THR A 226 -15.34 19.10 24.71
CA THR A 226 -15.98 19.77 23.57
C THR A 226 -16.75 18.80 22.69
N LYS A 227 -16.40 17.50 22.73
CA LYS A 227 -16.95 16.44 21.86
C LYS A 227 -16.64 16.62 20.38
N GLU A 228 -15.72 17.51 20.05
CA GLU A 228 -15.26 17.67 18.67
C GLU A 228 -14.63 16.39 18.17
N THR A 229 -15.03 15.98 16.97
CA THR A 229 -14.58 14.75 16.33
C THR A 229 -13.63 15.04 15.18
N MET A 230 -12.72 14.11 14.94
CA MET A 230 -11.82 14.10 13.80
C MET A 230 -11.78 12.69 13.23
N LYS A 231 -12.24 12.53 11.99
CA LYS A 231 -12.16 11.28 11.25
C LYS A 231 -10.73 11.04 10.78
N LEU A 232 -10.25 9.82 10.93
CA LEU A 232 -8.97 9.32 10.45
C LEU A 232 -9.25 8.10 9.57
N GLY A 233 -8.87 8.16 8.29
CA GLY A 233 -9.05 7.05 7.34
C GLY A 233 -8.12 5.86 7.62
N GLN A 234 -7.12 6.05 8.48
CA GLN A 234 -6.06 5.08 8.74
C GLN A 234 -5.84 4.88 10.25
N GLU A 235 -5.16 3.80 10.63
CA GLU A 235 -4.86 3.53 12.04
C GLU A 235 -3.79 4.51 12.57
N PRO A 236 -4.07 5.23 13.68
CA PRO A 236 -3.14 6.21 14.21
C PRO A 236 -2.16 5.64 15.23
N PHE A 237 -0.93 6.14 15.17
CA PHE A 237 0.18 5.87 16.08
C PHE A 237 0.73 7.21 16.59
N LEU A 238 0.76 7.39 17.90
CA LEU A 238 1.26 8.62 18.52
C LEU A 238 2.76 8.51 18.82
N SER A 239 3.51 9.52 18.38
CA SER A 239 4.95 9.64 18.63
C SER A 239 5.28 9.76 20.13
N PRO A 240 6.48 9.32 20.58
CA PRO A 240 6.85 9.35 22.00
C PRO A 240 6.93 10.74 22.63
N ASP A 241 7.21 11.77 21.83
CA ASP A 241 7.26 13.17 22.28
C ASP A 241 5.92 13.90 22.13
N PHE A 242 4.90 13.18 21.66
CA PHE A 242 3.52 13.65 21.45
C PHE A 242 3.37 14.78 20.45
N LYS A 243 4.35 14.98 19.55
CA LYS A 243 4.30 16.04 18.53
C LYS A 243 3.69 15.60 17.21
N TYR A 244 3.63 14.30 16.97
CA TYR A 244 3.19 13.74 15.70
C TYR A 244 2.24 12.57 15.88
N LEU A 245 1.22 12.52 15.03
CA LEU A 245 0.39 11.34 14.79
C LEU A 245 0.76 10.79 13.41
N PHE A 246 1.32 9.58 13.37
CA PHE A 246 1.53 8.85 12.11
C PHE A 246 0.37 7.89 11.91
N CYS A 247 -0.18 7.89 10.72
CA CYS A 247 -1.36 7.13 10.36
C CYS A 247 -1.03 6.27 9.14
N THR A 248 -1.43 5.00 9.13
CA THR A 248 -1.22 4.11 7.98
C THR A 248 -2.39 3.15 7.81
N THR A 249 -2.74 2.83 6.56
CA THR A 249 -3.69 1.75 6.31
C THR A 249 -3.11 0.45 6.81
N ASN A 250 -4.00 -0.46 7.19
CA ASN A 250 -3.62 -1.86 7.35
C ASN A 250 -3.90 -2.58 6.02
N PRO A 251 -2.86 -2.91 5.24
CA PRO A 251 -3.04 -3.39 3.88
C PRO A 251 -3.74 -4.75 3.81
N THR A 252 -3.85 -5.48 4.92
CA THR A 252 -4.64 -6.73 4.98
C THR A 252 -6.13 -6.53 4.69
N TYR A 253 -6.63 -5.30 4.81
CA TYR A 253 -8.02 -4.96 4.50
C TYR A 253 -8.19 -4.20 3.19
N MET A 254 -7.19 -3.39 2.82
CA MET A 254 -7.32 -2.39 1.76
C MET A 254 -6.50 -2.69 0.50
N ASN A 255 -5.55 -3.63 0.53
CA ASN A 255 -4.62 -3.94 -0.56
C ASN A 255 -3.78 -2.75 -1.09
N TYR A 256 -3.68 -1.67 -0.32
CA TYR A 256 -2.78 -0.54 -0.58
C TYR A 256 -2.23 0.03 0.73
N THR A 257 -1.19 0.86 0.60
CA THR A 257 -0.53 1.52 1.73
C THR A 257 -0.68 3.03 1.62
N LYS A 258 -1.64 3.61 2.33
CA LYS A 258 -1.76 5.07 2.47
C LYS A 258 -1.20 5.48 3.81
N ILE A 259 -0.34 6.48 3.82
CA ILE A 259 0.25 7.05 5.03
C ILE A 259 -0.14 8.52 5.17
N SER A 260 -0.34 8.96 6.40
CA SER A 260 -0.60 10.35 6.73
C SER A 260 0.16 10.77 7.99
N LEU A 261 0.54 12.03 8.03
CA LEU A 261 1.23 12.66 9.16
C LEU A 261 0.41 13.84 9.63
N TYR A 262 0.21 13.91 10.94
CA TYR A 262 -0.39 15.05 11.59
C TYR A 262 0.57 15.64 12.60
N ASN A 263 0.64 16.96 12.65
CA ASN A 263 1.29 17.70 13.73
C ASN A 263 0.32 17.82 14.90
N VAL A 264 0.86 17.68 16.11
CA VAL A 264 0.15 17.86 17.37
C VAL A 264 0.75 19.08 18.06
N GLN A 265 -0.01 20.17 18.10
CA GLN A 265 0.39 21.38 18.79
C GLN A 265 -0.03 21.28 20.26
N LYS A 266 0.92 21.53 21.16
CA LYS A 266 0.71 21.33 22.59
C LYS A 266 0.04 22.56 23.21
N ASP A 267 -1.28 22.53 23.25
CA ASP A 267 -2.12 23.47 23.99
C ASP A 267 -2.83 22.79 25.17
N SER A 268 -3.72 23.49 25.87
CA SER A 268 -4.58 22.90 26.91
C SER A 268 -5.45 21.77 26.35
N ILE A 269 -5.91 21.92 25.11
CA ILE A 269 -6.54 20.88 24.29
C ILE A 269 -5.69 20.77 23.02
N PRO A 270 -4.96 19.66 22.81
CA PRO A 270 -4.05 19.56 21.67
C PRO A 270 -4.78 19.70 20.33
N LEU A 271 -4.28 20.63 19.50
CA LEU A 271 -4.69 20.81 18.11
C LEU A 271 -3.95 19.79 17.24
N ILE A 272 -4.69 19.11 16.35
CA ILE A 272 -4.15 18.07 15.46
C ILE A 272 -4.42 18.51 14.02
N GLU A 273 -3.36 18.66 13.22
CA GLU A 273 -3.44 19.17 11.85
C GLU A 273 -2.71 18.24 10.89
N MET A 274 -3.38 17.84 9.79
CA MET A 274 -2.74 17.04 8.75
C MET A 274 -1.68 17.89 8.04
N VAL A 275 -0.48 17.35 7.88
CA VAL A 275 0.63 18.03 7.20
C VAL A 275 1.12 17.28 5.97
N ALA A 276 0.92 15.96 5.92
CA ALA A 276 1.22 15.11 4.79
C ALA A 276 0.20 13.97 4.68
N GLN A 277 -0.17 13.60 3.46
CA GLN A 277 -0.82 12.34 3.13
C GLN A 277 -0.44 11.91 1.71
N THR A 278 -0.27 10.60 1.50
CA THR A 278 0.02 10.00 0.17
C THR A 278 -0.16 8.47 0.20
N GLU A 279 -0.19 7.85 -0.98
CA GLU A 279 -0.15 6.39 -1.15
C GLU A 279 1.22 5.92 -1.62
N ILE A 280 1.73 4.86 -1.00
CA ILE A 280 3.01 4.23 -1.33
C ILE A 280 2.81 3.22 -2.46
N ASN A 281 3.66 3.28 -3.50
CA ASN A 281 3.51 2.43 -4.69
C ASN A 281 3.84 0.96 -4.43
N TYR A 282 5.06 0.68 -3.98
CA TYR A 282 5.66 -0.63 -4.25
C TYR A 282 5.71 -1.55 -3.05
N TRP A 283 5.32 -1.09 -1.86
CA TRP A 283 5.48 -1.88 -0.65
C TRP A 283 4.35 -1.71 0.36
N MET A 284 4.15 -2.79 1.13
CA MET A 284 3.06 -2.92 2.08
C MET A 284 3.58 -3.33 3.46
N PRO A 285 3.33 -2.54 4.52
CA PRO A 285 3.71 -2.91 5.87
C PRO A 285 2.78 -4.01 6.40
N TYR A 286 3.35 -4.93 7.17
CA TYR A 286 2.56 -5.83 7.99
C TYR A 286 2.26 -5.17 9.33
N HIS A 287 1.00 -5.26 9.76
CA HIS A 287 0.59 -4.92 11.12
C HIS A 287 -0.15 -6.09 11.75
N THR A 288 0.60 -7.08 12.23
CA THR A 288 0.05 -8.23 12.97
C THR A 288 0.52 -8.19 14.43
N LYS A 289 0.01 -9.12 15.24
CA LYS A 289 0.44 -9.28 16.63
C LYS A 289 1.93 -9.66 16.72
N GLU A 290 2.41 -10.48 15.81
CA GLU A 290 3.78 -11.01 15.78
C GLU A 290 4.77 -10.03 15.15
N THR A 291 4.32 -9.29 14.14
CA THR A 291 5.11 -8.26 13.46
C THR A 291 4.31 -6.97 13.38
N PRO A 292 4.20 -6.22 14.48
CA PRO A 292 3.47 -4.97 14.49
C PRO A 292 4.26 -3.86 13.79
N LEU A 293 3.55 -2.87 13.25
CA LEU A 293 4.06 -1.54 13.02
C LEU A 293 3.96 -0.77 14.35
N PHE A 294 4.99 0.01 14.69
CA PHE A 294 5.03 0.73 15.97
C PHE A 294 6.01 1.91 15.95
N PHE A 295 5.76 2.89 16.82
CA PHE A 295 6.80 3.83 17.25
C PHE A 295 7.71 3.18 18.29
N SER A 296 9.02 3.31 18.13
CA SER A 296 9.97 3.09 19.22
C SER A 296 10.10 4.36 20.05
N SER A 297 10.47 4.22 21.32
CA SER A 297 10.87 5.33 22.21
C SER A 297 11.95 6.26 21.62
N ASN A 298 12.70 5.81 20.62
CA ASN A 298 13.69 6.61 19.92
C ASN A 298 13.10 7.61 18.88
N GLY A 299 11.77 7.66 18.74
CA GLY A 299 11.06 8.58 17.85
C GLY A 299 10.87 8.09 16.42
N ASN A 300 11.37 6.90 16.05
CA ASN A 300 11.18 6.33 14.72
C ASN A 300 10.08 5.27 14.71
N ILE A 301 9.47 5.10 13.54
CA ILE A 301 8.50 4.04 13.26
C ILE A 301 9.26 2.86 12.66
N TYR A 302 8.89 1.67 13.09
CA TYR A 302 9.47 0.41 12.64
C TYR A 302 8.37 -0.48 12.08
N ALA A 303 8.62 -1.05 10.91
CA ALA A 303 7.70 -1.96 10.27
C ALA A 303 8.44 -3.12 9.61
N SER A 304 7.85 -4.31 9.67
CA SER A 304 8.16 -5.34 8.70
C SER A 304 7.28 -5.12 7.48
N PHE A 305 7.78 -5.42 6.28
CA PHE A 305 7.06 -5.19 5.04
C PHE A 305 7.45 -6.21 3.98
N ASN A 306 6.73 -6.18 2.86
CA ASN A 306 7.18 -6.77 1.60
C ASN A 306 6.79 -5.85 0.43
N VAL A 307 7.36 -6.13 -0.74
CA VAL A 307 6.84 -5.54 -1.99
C VAL A 307 5.46 -6.11 -2.30
N GLU A 308 4.64 -5.37 -3.06
CA GLU A 308 3.22 -5.65 -3.31
C GLU A 308 2.97 -7.10 -3.76
N GLY A 309 3.71 -7.59 -4.76
CA GLY A 309 3.54 -8.93 -5.34
C GLY A 309 3.95 -10.06 -4.40
N LEU A 310 4.54 -9.73 -3.25
CA LEU A 310 4.96 -10.66 -2.20
C LEU A 310 4.27 -10.44 -0.86
N PHE A 311 3.31 -9.53 -0.77
CA PHE A 311 2.60 -9.30 0.48
C PHE A 311 1.83 -10.55 0.91
N TRP A 312 1.10 -11.14 -0.04
CA TRP A 312 0.36 -12.40 0.10
C TRP A 312 1.22 -13.61 -0.28
N LYS A 313 0.84 -14.79 0.22
CA LYS A 313 1.49 -16.06 -0.08
C LYS A 313 0.81 -16.73 -1.27
N GLY A 314 1.50 -16.75 -2.41
CA GLY A 314 1.01 -17.43 -3.62
C GLY A 314 -0.20 -16.73 -4.26
N LYS A 315 -0.63 -17.23 -5.43
CA LYS A 315 -1.69 -16.60 -6.26
C LYS A 315 -3.12 -16.82 -5.76
N LYS A 316 -3.33 -17.64 -4.72
CA LYS A 316 -4.68 -18.14 -4.33
C LYS A 316 -4.98 -18.13 -2.83
N ASP A 317 -4.01 -17.91 -1.95
CA ASP A 317 -4.23 -17.97 -0.51
C ASP A 317 -4.27 -16.57 0.11
N VAL A 318 -5.27 -16.30 0.95
CA VAL A 318 -5.38 -15.09 1.79
C VAL A 318 -4.45 -15.18 3.01
N LYS A 319 -3.30 -15.84 2.86
CA LYS A 319 -2.30 -15.96 3.91
C LYS A 319 -1.20 -14.96 3.61
N LEU A 320 -0.77 -14.22 4.63
CA LEU A 320 0.41 -13.36 4.52
C LEU A 320 1.63 -14.22 4.15
N ASN A 321 2.53 -13.69 3.32
CA ASN A 321 3.83 -14.32 3.09
C ASN A 321 4.52 -14.54 4.45
N ASP A 322 5.52 -15.39 4.59
CA ASP A 322 6.29 -15.53 5.85
C ASP A 322 7.66 -14.81 5.76
N GLN A 323 8.13 -14.55 4.53
CA GLN A 323 9.35 -13.80 4.27
C GLN A 323 9.11 -12.30 4.51
N ARG A 324 10.05 -11.64 5.20
CA ARG A 324 9.92 -10.25 5.63
C ARG A 324 11.19 -9.49 5.34
N LYS A 325 10.99 -8.24 4.90
CA LYS A 325 11.99 -7.19 4.96
C LYS A 325 11.58 -6.21 6.06
N TYR A 326 12.47 -5.30 6.43
CA TYR A 326 12.26 -4.40 7.56
C TYR A 326 12.70 -2.99 7.21
N ILE A 327 11.89 -2.01 7.61
CA ILE A 327 12.15 -0.59 7.41
C ILE A 327 12.08 0.16 8.74
N LYS A 328 12.83 1.26 8.77
CA LYS A 328 12.73 2.34 9.73
C LYS A 328 12.28 3.59 9.01
N ILE A 329 11.23 4.22 9.52
CA ILE A 329 10.69 5.48 9.03
C ILE A 329 10.92 6.54 10.12
N GLY A 330 11.74 7.53 9.82
CA GLY A 330 11.93 8.72 10.65
C GLY A 330 11.03 9.85 10.17
N ILE A 331 10.54 10.66 11.11
CA ILE A 331 9.85 11.93 10.79
C ILE A 331 10.92 13.01 10.74
N ARG A 332 10.93 13.82 9.67
CA ARG A 332 11.81 14.98 9.58
C ARG A 332 11.21 16.11 10.39
N ASN A 333 12.00 16.67 11.31
CA ASN A 333 11.62 17.86 12.06
C ASN A 333 11.27 18.97 11.05
N GLN A 334 10.00 19.39 11.08
CA GLN A 334 9.53 20.59 10.37
C GLN A 334 9.71 21.82 11.25
#